data_AF-A0A376GWS9-F1
#
_entry.id   AF-A0A376GWS9-F1
#
_cell.length_a   1.000
_cell.length_b   1.000
_cell.length_c   1.000
_cell.angle_alpha   90.00
_cell.angle_beta   90.00
_cell.angle_gamma   90.00
#
_symmetry.space_group_name_H-M   'P 1'
#
loop_
_entity.id
_entity.type
_entity.pdbx_description
1 polymer ?
#
loop_
_entity_poly.entity_id
_entity_poly.type
_entity_poly.pdbx_seq_one_letter_code
_entity_poly.pdbx_strand_id
1 'polypeptide(L)'
;MNLRVPQCSKFLYLVIGLVATISILFGISIKGYTDEKTFDVENSVYDMDENQILNIMNEYIYINENGIREFDLNRAIDNNLPDEILEIGNTMNNIVLEAEKEKKNDNLTVRIVKRATFLVYGNYCGYGNKGKGKMPIDDLDTACMYHDYCYVHGGNNTDCNRKFADRLRAVIKSAKKFSYKYNVAVGALAIFG
;
A
#
# COMPACT_ATOMS: atom_id res chain seq x y z
N MET A 1 66.70 -11.66 -30.23
CA MET A 1 65.64 -10.63 -30.16
C MET A 1 65.43 -10.26 -28.70
N ASN A 2 65.91 -9.09 -28.29
CA ASN A 2 65.79 -8.58 -26.90
C ASN A 2 64.43 -7.91 -26.72
N LEU A 3 63.55 -8.52 -25.90
CA LEU A 3 62.28 -7.92 -25.52
C LEU A 3 62.52 -6.90 -24.39
N ARG A 4 62.35 -5.62 -24.73
CA ARG A 4 62.47 -4.48 -23.82
C ARG A 4 61.17 -4.38 -23.01
N VAL A 5 61.20 -4.83 -21.76
CA VAL A 5 60.05 -4.73 -20.84
C VAL A 5 59.90 -3.26 -20.39
N PRO A 6 58.71 -2.65 -20.48
CA PRO A 6 58.50 -1.24 -20.16
C PRO A 6 58.69 -0.96 -18.66
N GLN A 7 59.38 0.15 -18.35
CA GLN A 7 59.77 0.54 -16.99
C GLN A 7 58.61 0.74 -15.99
N CYS A 8 57.36 0.89 -16.45
CA CYS A 8 56.19 1.02 -15.56
C CYS A 8 55.86 -0.26 -14.77
N SER A 9 56.22 -1.44 -15.28
CA SER A 9 55.89 -2.71 -14.62
C SER A 9 56.69 -2.91 -13.33
N LYS A 10 57.95 -2.48 -13.30
CA LYS A 10 58.82 -2.63 -12.11
C LYS A 10 58.39 -1.75 -10.94
N PHE A 11 57.82 -0.58 -11.21
CA PHE A 11 57.29 0.32 -10.17
C PHE A 11 56.00 -0.23 -9.54
N LEU A 12 55.14 -0.85 -10.34
CA LEU A 12 53.86 -1.42 -9.85
C LEU A 12 54.08 -2.57 -8.86
N TYR A 13 55.02 -3.47 -9.14
CA TYR A 13 55.34 -4.57 -8.23
C TYR A 13 56.02 -4.09 -6.93
N LEU A 14 56.76 -2.98 -6.98
CA LEU A 14 57.44 -2.41 -5.82
C LEU A 14 56.44 -1.73 -4.86
N VAL A 15 55.38 -1.08 -5.41
CA VAL A 15 54.31 -0.46 -4.61
C VAL A 15 53.40 -1.51 -3.97
N ILE A 16 53.02 -2.56 -4.69
CA ILE A 16 52.19 -3.66 -4.14
C ILE A 16 52.94 -4.42 -3.03
N GLY A 17 54.25 -4.64 -3.19
CA GLY A 17 55.08 -5.29 -2.17
C GLY A 17 55.26 -4.47 -0.88
N LEU A 18 55.26 -3.14 -0.98
CA LEU A 18 55.37 -2.24 0.18
C LEU A 18 54.06 -2.14 0.98
N VAL A 19 52.91 -2.18 0.32
CA VAL A 19 51.58 -2.15 0.98
C VAL A 19 51.28 -3.49 1.69
N ALA A 20 51.72 -4.62 1.13
CA ALA A 20 51.54 -5.93 1.74
C ALA A 20 52.39 -6.14 3.01
N THR A 21 53.54 -5.49 3.13
CA THR A 21 54.43 -5.62 4.31
C THR A 21 54.04 -4.68 5.46
N ILE A 22 53.45 -3.51 5.17
CA ILE A 22 52.94 -2.59 6.20
C ILE A 22 51.72 -3.16 6.92
N SER A 23 50.89 -3.95 6.22
CA SER A 23 49.69 -4.58 6.78
C SER A 23 49.98 -5.69 7.82
N ILE A 24 51.22 -6.17 7.92
CA ILE A 24 51.61 -7.23 8.86
C ILE A 24 52.13 -6.65 10.19
N LEU A 25 52.54 -5.37 10.22
CA LEU A 25 53.05 -4.71 11.44
C LEU A 25 52.00 -3.91 12.20
N PHE A 26 50.85 -3.62 11.60
CA PHE A 26 49.68 -3.11 12.30
C PHE A 26 48.59 -4.15 12.16
N GLY A 27 48.35 -4.91 13.23
CA GLY A 27 47.22 -5.82 13.37
C GLY A 27 45.90 -5.04 13.34
N ILE A 28 45.54 -4.53 12.17
CA ILE A 28 44.21 -3.99 11.90
C ILE A 28 43.32 -5.21 11.81
N SER A 29 42.74 -5.60 12.95
CA SER A 29 41.54 -6.42 12.95
C SER A 29 40.49 -5.66 12.15
N ILE A 30 40.33 -6.03 10.88
CA ILE A 30 39.12 -5.72 10.14
C ILE A 30 38.04 -6.54 10.84
N LYS A 31 37.44 -5.96 11.87
CA LYS A 31 36.21 -6.47 12.46
C LYS A 31 35.18 -6.30 11.36
N GLY A 32 34.99 -7.36 10.57
CA GLY A 32 33.90 -7.43 9.60
C GLY A 32 32.62 -7.11 10.36
N TYR A 33 32.12 -5.90 10.17
CA TYR A 33 30.86 -5.47 10.73
C TYR A 33 29.79 -6.03 9.80
N THR A 34 29.52 -7.33 9.93
CA THR A 34 28.23 -7.86 9.49
C THR A 34 27.22 -7.42 10.54
N ASP A 35 26.77 -6.16 10.45
CA ASP A 35 25.47 -5.80 11.00
C ASP A 35 24.49 -5.88 9.84
N GLU A 36 24.26 -7.11 9.37
CA GLU A 36 22.96 -7.46 8.84
C GLU A 36 22.04 -7.60 10.06
N LYS A 37 21.71 -6.46 10.67
CA LYS A 37 20.41 -6.34 11.29
C LYS A 37 19.43 -6.38 10.12
N THR A 38 18.90 -7.56 9.85
CA THR A 38 17.52 -7.66 9.39
C THR A 38 16.69 -6.97 10.47
N PHE A 39 16.53 -5.65 10.32
CA PHE A 39 15.42 -4.96 10.94
C PHE A 39 14.21 -5.62 10.32
N ASP A 40 13.52 -6.48 11.07
CA ASP A 40 12.37 -7.22 10.59
C ASP A 40 11.29 -6.19 10.18
N VAL A 41 11.32 -5.76 8.92
CA VAL A 41 10.41 -4.76 8.34
C VAL A 41 8.96 -5.19 8.56
N GLU A 42 8.72 -6.50 8.56
CA GLU A 42 7.42 -7.13 8.85
C GLU A 42 6.90 -6.83 10.27
N ASN A 43 7.75 -6.84 11.30
CA ASN A 43 7.34 -6.46 12.67
C ASN A 43 7.01 -4.96 12.78
N SER A 44 7.67 -4.11 11.99
CA SER A 44 7.48 -2.66 12.09
C SER A 44 6.09 -2.18 11.65
N VAL A 45 5.47 -2.89 10.70
CA VAL A 45 4.17 -2.51 10.11
C VAL A 45 3.01 -2.93 11.00
N TYR A 46 3.13 -4.07 11.69
CA TYR A 46 2.15 -4.54 12.67
C TYR A 46 2.09 -3.68 13.92
N ASP A 47 3.12 -2.89 14.23
CA ASP A 47 3.13 -1.94 15.34
C ASP A 47 2.56 -0.56 15.00
N MET A 48 2.43 -0.23 13.71
CA MET A 48 1.90 1.07 13.28
C MET A 48 0.45 1.33 13.75
N ASP A 49 0.13 2.55 14.14
CA ASP A 49 -1.26 2.93 14.38
C ASP A 49 -2.02 3.27 13.07
N GLU A 50 -3.33 3.48 13.18
CA GLU A 50 -4.21 3.87 12.06
C GLU A 50 -3.69 5.11 11.33
N ASN A 51 -3.23 6.14 12.06
CA ASN A 51 -2.79 7.40 11.47
C ASN A 51 -1.49 7.22 10.70
N GLN A 52 -0.56 6.43 11.22
CA GLN A 52 0.68 6.12 10.52
C GLN A 52 0.40 5.38 9.21
N ILE A 53 -0.52 4.41 9.21
CA ILE A 53 -0.94 3.70 8.00
C ILE A 53 -1.60 4.66 7.01
N LEU A 54 -2.53 5.51 7.46
CA LEU A 54 -3.19 6.51 6.61
C LEU A 54 -2.21 7.54 6.04
N ASN A 55 -1.18 7.93 6.79
CA ASN A 55 -0.15 8.84 6.30
C ASN A 55 0.66 8.21 5.16
N ILE A 56 1.07 6.95 5.30
CA ILE A 56 1.68 6.21 4.19
C ILE A 56 0.70 6.14 3.02
N MET A 57 -0.56 5.76 3.26
CA MET A 57 -1.55 5.67 2.18
C MET A 57 -1.68 6.99 1.42
N ASN A 58 -1.82 8.11 2.12
CA ASN A 58 -1.97 9.44 1.53
C ASN A 58 -0.75 9.89 0.72
N GLU A 59 0.46 9.44 1.04
CA GLU A 59 1.65 9.72 0.24
C GLU A 59 1.55 9.11 -1.17
N TYR A 60 0.83 8.01 -1.34
CA TYR A 60 0.71 7.27 -2.60
C TYR A 60 -0.67 7.42 -3.27
N ILE A 61 -1.58 8.20 -2.67
CA ILE A 61 -2.87 8.51 -3.27
C ILE A 61 -2.73 9.74 -4.18
N TYR A 62 -3.23 9.63 -5.41
CA TYR A 62 -3.37 10.73 -6.35
C TYR A 62 -4.83 10.89 -6.79
N ILE A 63 -5.15 12.04 -7.38
CA ILE A 63 -6.46 12.28 -7.99
C ILE A 63 -6.30 12.12 -9.51
N ASN A 64 -7.03 11.17 -10.08
CA ASN A 64 -7.02 10.91 -11.52
C ASN A 64 -7.78 12.01 -12.30
N GLU A 65 -7.79 11.90 -13.63
CA GLU A 65 -8.48 12.84 -14.53
C GLU A 65 -9.99 12.99 -14.28
N ASN A 66 -10.62 11.99 -13.66
CA ASN A 66 -12.05 11.98 -13.32
C ASN A 66 -12.34 12.58 -11.94
N GLY A 67 -11.32 13.11 -11.24
CA GLY A 67 -11.46 13.64 -9.89
C GLY A 67 -11.52 12.56 -8.80
N ILE A 68 -11.05 11.35 -9.11
CA ILE A 68 -11.18 10.17 -8.25
C ILE A 68 -9.84 9.84 -7.59
N ARG A 69 -9.89 9.55 -6.29
CA ARG A 69 -8.71 9.20 -5.49
C ARG A 69 -8.30 7.76 -5.77
N GLU A 70 -7.08 7.54 -6.24
CA GLU A 70 -6.51 6.23 -6.54
C GLU A 70 -5.16 6.07 -5.84
N PHE A 71 -4.84 4.84 -5.45
CA PHE A 71 -3.54 4.48 -4.90
C PHE A 71 -2.57 4.06 -6.01
N ASP A 72 -1.40 4.70 -6.07
CA ASP A 72 -0.33 4.42 -7.03
C ASP A 72 0.44 3.15 -6.64
N LEU A 73 -0.10 1.99 -7.03
CA LEU A 73 0.51 0.68 -6.74
C LEU A 73 1.92 0.56 -7.33
N ASN A 74 2.17 1.12 -8.52
CA ASN A 74 3.47 0.98 -9.17
C ASN A 74 4.54 1.74 -8.38
N ARG A 75 4.28 3.01 -8.04
CA ARG A 75 5.21 3.79 -7.20
C ARG A 75 5.41 3.14 -5.83
N ALA A 76 4.35 2.58 -5.26
CA ALA A 76 4.43 1.90 -3.97
C ALA A 76 5.35 0.66 -4.01
N ILE A 77 5.22 -0.15 -5.07
CA ILE A 77 6.09 -1.30 -5.32
C ILE A 77 7.53 -0.85 -5.58
N ASP A 78 7.74 0.17 -6.42
CA ASP A 78 9.07 0.69 -6.73
C ASP A 78 9.80 1.22 -5.49
N ASN A 79 9.05 1.75 -4.52
CA ASN A 79 9.56 2.22 -3.24
C ASN A 79 9.68 1.13 -2.17
N ASN A 80 9.43 -0.14 -2.52
CA ASN A 80 9.48 -1.30 -1.62
C ASN A 80 8.58 -1.15 -0.38
N LEU A 81 7.35 -0.65 -0.58
CA LEU A 81 6.37 -0.65 0.51
C LEU A 81 6.03 -2.09 0.94
N PRO A 82 5.73 -2.32 2.23
CA PRO A 82 5.32 -3.62 2.75
C PRO A 82 4.06 -4.16 2.07
N ASP A 83 3.98 -5.47 1.89
CA ASP A 83 2.87 -6.16 1.21
C ASP A 83 1.51 -5.83 1.82
N GLU A 84 1.44 -5.66 3.15
CA GLU A 84 0.22 -5.26 3.84
C GLU A 84 -0.30 -3.89 3.37
N ILE A 85 0.60 -2.92 3.14
CA ILE A 85 0.23 -1.59 2.64
C ILE A 85 -0.21 -1.68 1.19
N LEU A 86 0.48 -2.50 0.38
CA LEU A 86 0.10 -2.76 -1.01
C LEU A 86 -1.29 -3.40 -1.09
N GLU A 87 -1.62 -4.32 -0.19
CA GLU A 87 -2.92 -4.98 -0.14
C GLU A 87 -4.04 -3.98 0.22
N ILE A 88 -3.80 -3.08 1.17
CA ILE A 88 -4.76 -2.01 1.49
C ILE A 88 -4.94 -1.08 0.28
N GLY A 89 -3.86 -0.65 -0.35
CA GLY A 89 -3.90 0.21 -1.55
C GLY A 89 -4.64 -0.44 -2.72
N ASN A 90 -4.42 -1.74 -2.96
CA ASN A 90 -5.16 -2.50 -3.97
C ASN A 90 -6.65 -2.64 -3.60
N THR A 91 -6.95 -2.85 -2.32
CA THR A 91 -8.33 -2.90 -1.81
C THR A 91 -9.04 -1.55 -2.00
N MET A 92 -8.36 -0.44 -1.71
CA MET A 92 -8.84 0.92 -1.98
C MET A 92 -9.17 1.09 -3.46
N ASN A 93 -8.26 0.70 -4.35
CA ASN A 93 -8.51 0.78 -5.79
C ASN A 93 -9.70 -0.07 -6.23
N ASN A 94 -9.91 -1.25 -5.65
CA ASN A 94 -11.09 -2.06 -5.95
C ASN A 94 -12.40 -1.37 -5.54
N ILE A 95 -12.42 -0.66 -4.41
CA ILE A 95 -13.57 0.16 -3.98
C ILE A 95 -13.82 1.29 -5.01
N VAL A 96 -12.77 1.91 -5.52
CA VAL A 96 -12.82 3.05 -6.45
C VAL A 96 -13.22 2.64 -7.86
N LEU A 97 -12.62 1.59 -8.40
CA LEU A 97 -12.89 1.04 -9.74
C LEU A 97 -14.36 0.63 -9.91
N GLU A 98 -15.04 0.28 -8.82
CA GLU A 98 -16.47 0.01 -8.83
C GLU A 98 -17.32 1.25 -9.08
N ALA A 99 -16.92 2.41 -8.55
CA ALA A 99 -17.64 3.67 -8.76
C ALA A 99 -17.46 4.24 -10.18
N GLU A 100 -16.34 3.96 -10.85
CA GLU A 100 -16.05 4.46 -12.20
C GLU A 100 -16.76 3.70 -13.33
N LYS A 101 -16.89 2.37 -13.21
CA LYS A 101 -17.41 1.50 -14.30
C LYS A 101 -18.84 1.83 -14.72
N GLU A 102 -19.65 2.38 -13.82
CA GLU A 102 -21.03 2.78 -14.10
C GLU A 102 -21.14 4.04 -14.97
N LYS A 103 -20.05 4.81 -15.16
CA LYS A 103 -20.04 6.01 -16.03
C LYS A 103 -19.72 5.71 -17.51
N LYS A 104 -19.24 4.51 -17.86
CA LYS A 104 -18.66 4.17 -19.19
C LYS A 104 -19.35 3.02 -19.94
N ASN A 105 -20.65 2.78 -19.71
CA ASN A 105 -21.40 1.80 -20.51
C ASN A 105 -21.83 2.36 -21.87
N ASP A 106 -20.87 2.52 -22.78
CA ASP A 106 -21.08 2.36 -24.22
C ASP A 106 -19.84 1.62 -24.78
N ASN A 107 -20.04 0.35 -25.18
CA ASN A 107 -19.12 -0.56 -25.90
C ASN A 107 -18.19 -1.53 -25.12
N LEU A 108 -18.79 -2.64 -24.67
CA LEU A 108 -18.52 -4.06 -25.02
C LEU A 108 -17.11 -4.72 -24.94
N THR A 109 -15.99 -4.04 -24.67
CA THR A 109 -14.66 -4.70 -24.69
C THR A 109 -14.00 -4.87 -23.32
N VAL A 110 -14.76 -5.30 -22.31
CA VAL A 110 -14.18 -5.75 -21.03
C VAL A 110 -14.80 -7.07 -20.56
N ARG A 111 -14.93 -8.03 -21.49
CA ARG A 111 -15.29 -9.42 -21.20
C ARG A 111 -14.24 -10.18 -20.35
N ILE A 112 -13.21 -9.49 -19.84
CA ILE A 112 -12.13 -10.04 -18.98
C ILE A 112 -12.15 -9.48 -17.54
N VAL A 113 -12.86 -8.38 -17.26
CA VAL A 113 -13.01 -7.90 -15.88
C VAL A 113 -14.26 -8.52 -15.30
N LYS A 114 -14.14 -9.79 -14.89
CA LYS A 114 -15.01 -10.41 -13.89
C LYS A 114 -14.95 -9.55 -12.64
N ARG A 115 -15.77 -8.49 -12.59
CA ARG A 115 -16.48 -8.00 -11.42
C ARG A 115 -17.37 -6.76 -11.77
N ALA A 116 -18.26 -6.85 -12.77
CA ALA A 116 -19.19 -5.76 -13.16
C ALA A 116 -20.56 -5.70 -12.41
N THR A 117 -20.64 -6.10 -11.13
CA THR A 117 -21.84 -6.10 -10.25
C THR A 117 -21.53 -6.11 -8.74
N PHE A 118 -20.29 -6.00 -8.29
CA PHE A 118 -19.85 -6.70 -7.07
C PHE A 118 -19.70 -5.78 -5.87
N LEU A 119 -20.11 -6.31 -4.72
CA LEU A 119 -19.81 -5.78 -3.41
C LEU A 119 -18.35 -6.11 -3.12
N VAL A 120 -17.58 -5.15 -2.60
CA VAL A 120 -16.26 -5.44 -2.05
C VAL A 120 -16.38 -6.24 -0.75
N TYR A 121 -17.41 -6.01 0.06
CA TYR A 121 -17.55 -6.68 1.34
C TYR A 121 -19.02 -6.81 1.75
N GLY A 122 -19.40 -7.98 2.25
CA GLY A 122 -20.74 -8.22 2.78
C GLY A 122 -21.86 -8.00 1.78
N ASN A 123 -22.92 -7.33 2.23
CA ASN A 123 -24.13 -7.02 1.47
C ASN A 123 -24.18 -5.56 0.99
N TYR A 124 -23.45 -4.64 1.62
CA TYR A 124 -23.57 -3.19 1.45
C TYR A 124 -22.26 -2.49 1.10
N CYS A 125 -21.09 -3.02 1.44
CA CYS A 125 -19.85 -2.36 1.04
C CYS A 125 -19.59 -2.61 -0.44
N GLY A 126 -19.80 -1.59 -1.26
CA GLY A 126 -19.62 -1.59 -2.71
C GLY A 126 -20.48 -0.47 -3.33
N TYR A 127 -20.48 -0.39 -4.65
CA TYR A 127 -21.25 0.68 -5.30
C TYR A 127 -22.78 0.48 -5.19
N GLY A 128 -23.42 1.47 -4.56
CA GLY A 128 -24.86 1.61 -4.47
C GLY A 128 -25.51 0.70 -3.43
N ASN A 129 -26.78 0.93 -3.14
CA ASN A 129 -27.54 0.22 -2.11
C ASN A 129 -28.01 -1.19 -2.56
N LYS A 130 -27.09 -2.03 -3.02
CA LYS A 130 -27.39 -3.40 -3.52
C LYS A 130 -27.77 -4.37 -2.41
N GLY A 131 -27.44 -4.05 -1.16
CA GLY A 131 -27.81 -4.82 0.02
C GLY A 131 -29.26 -4.66 0.46
N LYS A 132 -30.03 -3.74 -0.14
CA LYS A 132 -31.40 -3.40 0.29
C LYS A 132 -32.26 -4.65 0.53
N GLY A 133 -32.78 -4.77 1.74
CA GLY A 133 -33.62 -5.90 2.18
C GLY A 133 -32.84 -7.09 2.75
N LYS A 134 -31.50 -7.04 2.77
CA LYS A 134 -30.65 -8.01 3.48
C LYS A 134 -30.15 -7.42 4.81
N MET A 135 -29.88 -8.27 5.78
CA MET A 135 -29.17 -7.87 6.99
C MET A 135 -27.68 -7.67 6.68
N PRO A 136 -27.02 -6.63 7.23
CA PRO A 136 -25.58 -6.53 7.16
C PRO A 136 -24.92 -7.71 7.87
N ILE A 137 -23.80 -8.20 7.35
CA ILE A 137 -23.15 -9.41 7.88
C ILE A 137 -22.28 -9.14 9.12
N ASP A 138 -21.84 -7.90 9.31
CA ASP A 138 -21.09 -7.43 10.48
C ASP A 138 -21.15 -5.89 10.63
N ASP A 139 -20.32 -5.34 11.50
CA ASP A 139 -20.18 -3.90 11.79
C ASP A 139 -19.61 -3.07 10.62
N LEU A 140 -18.70 -3.62 9.81
CA LEU A 140 -18.22 -2.96 8.59
C LEU A 140 -19.35 -2.85 7.58
N ASP A 141 -20.04 -3.96 7.33
CA ASP A 141 -21.17 -4.01 6.41
C ASP A 141 -22.33 -3.11 6.89
N THR A 142 -22.51 -3.00 8.21
CA THR A 142 -23.45 -2.06 8.83
C THR A 142 -23.03 -0.60 8.60
N ALA A 143 -21.74 -0.29 8.67
CA ALA A 143 -21.24 1.06 8.40
C ALA A 143 -21.52 1.47 6.95
N CYS A 144 -21.27 0.56 5.99
CA CYS A 144 -21.57 0.75 4.57
C CYS A 144 -23.08 0.92 4.34
N MET A 145 -23.91 0.09 4.96
CA MET A 145 -25.37 0.22 4.90
C MET A 145 -25.85 1.62 5.33
N TYR A 146 -25.33 2.15 6.44
CA TYR A 146 -25.71 3.49 6.89
C TYR A 146 -25.21 4.60 5.98
N HIS A 147 -24.03 4.44 5.36
CA HIS A 147 -23.51 5.39 4.38
C HIS A 147 -24.38 5.44 3.13
N ASP A 148 -24.72 4.29 2.56
CA ASP A 148 -25.64 4.16 1.42
C ASP A 148 -27.00 4.79 1.71
N TYR A 149 -27.59 4.49 2.88
CA TYR A 149 -28.87 5.07 3.26
C TYR A 149 -28.81 6.60 3.42
N CYS A 150 -27.70 7.15 3.91
CA CYS A 150 -27.52 8.59 4.05
C CYS A 150 -27.53 9.29 2.69
N TYR A 151 -26.82 8.71 1.71
CA TYR A 151 -26.77 9.22 0.34
C TYR A 151 -28.13 9.12 -0.38
N VAL A 152 -28.81 7.97 -0.29
CA VAL A 152 -30.11 7.75 -0.97
C VAL A 152 -31.21 8.69 -0.46
N HIS A 153 -31.16 9.09 0.81
CA HIS A 153 -32.18 9.98 1.41
C HIS A 153 -31.82 11.48 1.33
N GLY A 154 -30.87 11.86 0.46
CA GLY A 154 -30.53 13.26 0.23
C GLY A 154 -29.77 13.92 1.38
N GLY A 155 -29.05 13.13 2.18
CA GLY A 155 -28.18 13.65 3.23
C GLY A 155 -27.08 14.54 2.67
N ASN A 156 -26.52 15.41 3.51
CA ASN A 156 -25.33 16.18 3.14
C ASN A 156 -24.15 15.20 3.03
N ASN A 157 -23.61 15.04 1.82
CA ASN A 157 -22.50 14.11 1.53
C ASN A 157 -21.30 14.30 2.48
N THR A 158 -20.99 15.53 2.89
CA THR A 158 -19.93 15.83 3.86
C THR A 158 -20.25 15.23 5.24
N ASP A 159 -21.48 15.37 5.71
CA ASP A 159 -21.91 14.80 6.99
C ASP A 159 -22.04 13.27 6.93
N CYS A 160 -22.52 12.73 5.81
CA CYS A 160 -22.57 11.30 5.56
C CYS A 160 -21.17 10.68 5.61
N ASN A 161 -20.20 11.29 4.93
CA ASN A 161 -18.80 10.85 4.91
C ASN A 161 -18.14 10.95 6.28
N ARG A 162 -18.36 12.06 7.01
CA ARG A 162 -17.87 12.22 8.38
C ARG A 162 -18.37 11.10 9.30
N LYS A 163 -19.68 10.84 9.30
CA LYS A 163 -20.29 9.76 10.10
C LYS A 163 -19.82 8.38 9.65
N PHE A 164 -19.54 8.19 8.36
CA PHE A 164 -18.98 6.95 7.86
C PHE A 164 -17.55 6.74 8.35
N ALA A 165 -16.69 7.75 8.22
CA ALA A 165 -15.33 7.75 8.76
C ALA A 165 -15.30 7.42 10.26
N ASP A 166 -16.18 8.00 11.06
CA ASP A 166 -16.28 7.70 12.50
C ASP A 166 -16.57 6.21 12.77
N ARG A 167 -17.45 5.58 11.97
CA ARG A 167 -17.74 4.15 12.08
C ARG A 167 -16.58 3.29 11.60
N LEU A 168 -15.92 3.68 10.52
CA LEU A 168 -14.74 2.98 10.00
C LEU A 168 -13.61 2.94 11.02
N ARG A 169 -13.33 4.04 11.73
CA ARG A 169 -12.33 4.05 12.82
C ARG A 169 -12.66 3.06 13.93
N ALA A 170 -13.93 2.92 14.28
CA ALA A 170 -14.36 1.92 15.26
C ALA A 170 -14.15 0.49 14.76
N VAL A 171 -14.42 0.23 13.48
CA VAL A 171 -14.18 -1.06 12.80
C VAL A 171 -12.68 -1.37 12.74
N ILE A 172 -11.84 -0.40 12.37
CA ILE A 172 -10.37 -0.55 12.27
C ILE A 172 -9.79 -0.93 13.63
N LYS A 173 -10.26 -0.29 14.71
CA LYS A 173 -9.82 -0.57 16.08
C LYS A 173 -10.19 -1.97 16.57
N SER A 174 -11.30 -2.54 16.12
CA SER A 174 -11.81 -3.84 16.58
C SER A 174 -11.41 -5.01 15.68
N ALA A 175 -11.16 -4.75 14.40
CA ALA A 175 -10.79 -5.77 13.43
C ALA A 175 -9.39 -6.33 13.68
N LYS A 176 -9.18 -7.60 13.32
CA LYS A 176 -7.82 -8.15 13.24
C LYS A 176 -7.05 -7.33 12.21
N LYS A 177 -5.92 -6.75 12.61
CA LYS A 177 -5.05 -5.95 11.75
C LYS A 177 -4.69 -6.72 10.48
N PHE A 178 -4.77 -6.04 9.34
CA PHE A 178 -4.56 -6.59 7.99
C PHE A 178 -5.47 -7.75 7.56
N SER A 179 -6.56 -8.01 8.29
CA SER A 179 -7.64 -8.85 7.74
C SER A 179 -8.33 -8.16 6.56
N TYR A 180 -9.04 -8.92 5.72
CA TYR A 180 -9.81 -8.34 4.62
C TYR A 180 -10.77 -7.23 5.07
N LYS A 181 -11.46 -7.45 6.21
CA LYS A 181 -12.32 -6.44 6.86
C LYS A 181 -11.54 -5.17 7.22
N TYR A 182 -10.34 -5.33 7.80
CA TYR A 182 -9.47 -4.20 8.14
C TYR A 182 -9.04 -3.43 6.88
N ASN A 183 -8.60 -4.14 5.84
CA ASN A 183 -8.12 -3.54 4.60
C ASN A 183 -9.23 -2.75 3.88
N VAL A 184 -10.45 -3.30 3.85
CA VAL A 184 -11.62 -2.59 3.31
C VAL A 184 -11.94 -1.34 4.14
N ALA A 185 -11.88 -1.44 5.48
CA ALA A 185 -12.18 -0.30 6.34
C ALA A 185 -11.14 0.83 6.22
N VAL A 186 -9.85 0.51 6.19
CA VAL A 186 -8.77 1.51 5.98
C VAL A 186 -8.85 2.10 4.57
N GLY A 187 -9.04 1.28 3.54
CA GLY A 187 -9.19 1.76 2.16
C GLY A 187 -10.40 2.69 1.99
N ALA A 188 -11.55 2.34 2.58
CA ALA A 188 -12.71 3.22 2.60
C ALA A 188 -12.43 4.52 3.38
N LEU A 189 -11.75 4.45 4.53
CA LEU A 189 -11.39 5.64 5.31
C LEU A 189 -10.43 6.54 4.53
N ALA A 190 -9.50 5.96 3.77
CA ALA A 190 -8.59 6.69 2.90
C ALA A 190 -9.32 7.36 1.72
N ILE A 191 -10.53 6.95 1.35
CA ILE A 191 -11.34 7.58 0.29
C ILE A 191 -12.24 8.68 0.88
N PHE A 192 -12.96 8.36 1.96
CA PHE A 192 -14.08 9.16 2.48
C PHE A 192 -13.76 9.98 3.74
N GLY A 193 -12.62 9.71 4.40
CA GLY A 193 -12.20 10.32 5.67
C GLY A 193 -11.31 11.54 5.54
#